data_AF-A0A5N4B716-F1
#
_entry.id   AF-A0A5N4B716-F1
#
_cell.length_a   1.000
_cell.length_b   1.000
_cell.length_c   1.000
_cell.angle_alpha   90.00
_cell.angle_beta   90.00
_cell.angle_gamma   90.00
#
_symmetry.space_group_name_H-M   'P 1'
#
loop_
_entity.id
_entity.type
_entity.pdbx_description
1 polymer ?
#
loop_
_entity_poly.entity_id
_entity_poly.type
_entity_poly.pdbx_seq_one_letter_code
_entity_poly.pdbx_strand_id
1 'polypeptide(L)'
;MEYLGMRPVDLLAEELNYELRIRGVVSDRKDAVTKRKILNKLLEKDRNRSNVTHVDPLYDFDNEAEIIEQALDSLKTLIVEFDGTETDSLFKRINSRILYLTNRVHRLKTDGDDSQVVQAFKNESIASILELEVCLSDKVVANSTLGNVNHTAHASSSNEQPMTIQHCVNNYNKSVPVYKWGLKFSGKEGSSLLSIIPRTSRRLPGGKERYQNRII
;
A
#
# COMPACT_ATOMS: atom_id res chain seq x y z
N MET A 1 -5.62 3.97 14.49
CA MET A 1 -4.84 4.87 13.64
C MET A 1 -5.80 5.80 12.93
N GLU A 2 -5.82 7.07 13.28
CA GLU A 2 -6.47 8.10 12.45
C GLU A 2 -5.62 8.24 11.19
N TYR A 3 -6.18 7.90 10.02
CA TYR A 3 -5.51 8.16 8.75
C TYR A 3 -5.37 9.68 8.58
N LEU A 4 -4.16 10.20 8.79
CA LEU A 4 -3.85 11.59 8.46
C LEU A 4 -4.05 11.79 6.97
N GLY A 5 -5.00 12.66 6.62
CA GLY A 5 -5.21 13.06 5.23
C GLY A 5 -3.95 13.69 4.62
N MET A 6 -3.87 13.65 3.29
CA MET A 6 -2.74 14.15 2.51
C MET A 6 -2.44 15.61 2.86
N ARG A 7 -1.20 15.90 3.29
CA ARG A 7 -0.81 17.26 3.68
C ARG A 7 -0.07 17.95 2.54
N PRO A 8 -0.60 19.04 1.95
CA PRO A 8 0.06 19.76 0.86
C PRO A 8 1.47 20.26 1.15
N VAL A 9 1.79 20.53 2.42
CA VAL A 9 3.14 20.97 2.83
C VAL A 9 4.22 19.93 2.55
N ASP A 10 3.84 18.65 2.55
CA ASP A 10 4.74 17.51 2.38
C ASP A 10 4.94 17.10 0.91
N LEU A 11 4.09 17.60 0.03
CA LEU A 11 4.15 17.28 -1.40
C LEU A 11 5.29 18.02 -2.09
N LEU A 12 5.89 17.35 -3.07
CA LEU A 12 6.82 17.95 -4.02
C LEU A 12 6.11 18.97 -4.92
N ALA A 13 6.89 19.83 -5.57
CA ALA A 13 6.34 20.86 -6.45
C ALA A 13 5.51 20.27 -7.59
N GLU A 14 5.95 19.17 -8.20
CA GLU A 14 5.26 18.49 -9.29
C GLU A 14 3.97 17.81 -8.83
N GLU A 15 4.01 17.15 -7.67
CA GLU A 15 2.84 16.53 -7.03
C GLU A 15 1.79 17.58 -6.70
N LEU A 16 2.23 18.73 -6.17
CA LEU A 16 1.37 19.89 -5.88
C LEU A 16 0.75 20.46 -7.17
N ASN A 17 1.53 20.60 -8.23
CA ASN A 17 1.04 21.08 -9.53
C ASN A 17 0.02 20.12 -10.13
N TYR A 18 0.28 18.81 -10.04
CA TYR A 18 -0.64 17.77 -10.48
C TYR A 18 -1.98 17.86 -9.74
N GLU A 19 -1.97 17.88 -8.40
CA GLU A 19 -3.19 17.92 -7.60
C GLU A 19 -4.02 19.20 -7.82
N LEU A 20 -3.36 20.31 -8.12
CA LEU A 20 -4.04 21.55 -8.54
C LEU A 20 -4.64 21.41 -9.94
N ARG A 21 -3.89 20.84 -10.89
CA ARG A 21 -4.31 20.66 -12.29
C ARG A 21 -5.57 19.82 -12.39
N ILE A 22 -5.62 18.66 -11.74
CA ILE A 22 -6.80 17.75 -11.78
C ILE A 22 -8.04 18.35 -11.10
N ARG A 23 -7.88 19.46 -10.36
CA ARG A 23 -8.95 20.26 -9.74
C ARG A 23 -9.30 21.52 -10.54
N GLY A 24 -8.79 21.64 -11.76
CA GLY A 24 -9.05 22.77 -12.65
C GLY A 24 -8.30 24.05 -12.26
N VAL A 25 -7.30 23.97 -11.37
CA VAL A 25 -6.45 25.11 -11.02
C VAL A 25 -5.14 25.00 -11.77
N VAL A 26 -5.11 25.50 -12.99
CA VAL A 26 -3.87 25.71 -13.75
C VAL A 26 -3.31 27.07 -13.35
N SER A 27 -2.14 27.08 -12.72
CA SER A 27 -1.55 28.32 -12.21
C SER A 27 -0.06 28.41 -12.51
N ASP A 28 0.32 29.46 -13.24
CA ASP A 28 1.71 29.83 -13.54
C ASP A 28 2.45 30.43 -12.32
N ARG A 29 1.77 30.52 -11.16
CA ARG A 29 2.36 31.03 -9.93
C ARG A 29 3.56 30.17 -9.54
N LYS A 30 4.73 30.79 -9.43
CA LYS A 30 5.96 30.12 -8.98
C LYS A 30 5.96 29.82 -7.47
N ASP A 31 5.16 30.53 -6.68
CA ASP A 31 5.16 30.40 -5.22
C ASP A 31 4.45 29.11 -4.73
N ALA A 32 5.25 28.20 -4.18
CA ALA A 32 4.80 26.97 -3.56
C ALA A 32 3.93 27.19 -2.30
N VAL A 33 4.17 28.27 -1.54
CA VAL A 33 3.40 28.55 -0.31
C VAL A 33 1.95 28.85 -0.65
N THR A 34 1.72 29.70 -1.65
CA THR A 34 0.38 29.99 -2.16
C THR A 34 -0.29 28.75 -2.73
N LYS A 35 0.42 27.94 -3.53
CA LYS A 35 -0.11 26.69 -4.09
C LYS A 35 -0.58 25.72 -3.00
N ARG A 36 0.19 25.56 -1.92
CA ARG A 36 -0.19 24.73 -0.76
C ARG A 36 -1.45 25.22 -0.06
N LYS A 37 -1.58 26.54 0.13
CA LYS A 37 -2.79 27.15 0.72
C LYS A 37 -4.03 26.90 -0.14
N ILE A 38 -3.89 27.04 -1.46
CA ILE A 38 -4.98 26.76 -2.41
C ILE A 38 -5.36 25.28 -2.34
N LEU A 39 -4.38 24.36 -2.43
CA LEU A 39 -4.66 22.93 -2.39
C LEU A 39 -5.35 22.53 -1.07
N ASN A 40 -4.90 23.05 0.07
CA ASN A 40 -5.56 22.81 1.37
C ASN A 40 -7.06 23.17 1.32
N LYS A 41 -7.39 24.34 0.75
CA LYS A 41 -8.80 24.77 0.63
C LYS A 41 -9.60 23.93 -0.35
N LEU A 42 -8.96 23.36 -1.37
CA LEU A 42 -9.62 22.44 -2.28
C LEU A 42 -9.88 21.08 -1.61
N LEU A 43 -8.92 20.55 -0.87
CA LEU A 43 -9.08 19.29 -0.11
C LEU A 43 -10.18 19.41 0.95
N GLU A 44 -10.27 20.55 1.64
CA GLU A 44 -11.38 20.84 2.57
C GLU A 44 -12.75 20.82 1.85
N LYS A 45 -12.82 21.34 0.62
CA LYS A 45 -14.05 21.34 -0.19
C LYS A 45 -14.40 19.93 -0.67
N ASP A 46 -13.41 19.14 -1.07
CA ASP A 46 -13.59 17.77 -1.54
C ASP A 46 -14.19 16.90 -0.42
N ARG A 47 -13.72 17.06 0.82
CA ARG A 47 -14.26 16.33 1.98
C ARG A 47 -15.76 16.56 2.21
N ASN A 48 -16.26 17.72 1.81
CA ASN A 48 -17.66 18.11 2.00
C ASN A 48 -18.53 17.83 0.76
N ARG A 49 -17.95 17.28 -0.31
CA ARG A 49 -18.65 16.98 -1.57
C ARG A 49 -18.61 15.47 -1.79
N SER A 50 -19.77 14.83 -1.85
CA SER A 50 -19.87 13.38 -1.96
C SER A 50 -19.45 12.81 -3.33
N ASN A 51 -19.39 13.63 -4.39
CA ASN A 51 -19.14 13.15 -5.76
C ASN A 51 -18.23 14.11 -6.55
N VAL A 52 -16.98 14.30 -6.12
CA VAL A 52 -16.01 15.06 -6.92
C VAL A 52 -15.25 14.10 -7.83
N THR A 53 -15.47 14.24 -9.13
CA THR A 53 -14.63 13.58 -10.14
C THR A 53 -13.51 14.53 -10.55
N HIS A 54 -12.27 14.08 -10.40
CA HIS A 54 -11.09 14.80 -10.84
C HIS A 54 -10.63 14.21 -12.17
N VAL A 55 -10.56 15.03 -13.22
CA VAL A 55 -10.11 14.61 -14.54
C VAL A 55 -8.84 15.37 -14.87
N ASP A 56 -7.79 14.64 -15.26
CA ASP A 56 -6.58 15.28 -15.77
C ASP A 56 -6.78 15.67 -17.25
N PRO A 57 -6.73 16.98 -17.59
CA PRO A 57 -6.83 17.42 -18.99
C PRO A 57 -5.60 17.02 -19.83
N LEU A 58 -4.47 16.67 -19.20
CA LEU A 58 -3.22 16.30 -19.88
C LEU A 58 -2.88 14.83 -19.68
N TYR A 59 -3.91 13.98 -19.52
CA TYR A 59 -3.71 12.55 -19.29
C TYR A 59 -3.02 11.90 -20.49
N ASP A 60 -1.91 11.23 -20.21
CA ASP A 60 -1.16 10.37 -21.12
C ASP A 60 -0.66 9.17 -20.30
N PHE A 61 -0.98 7.95 -20.73
CA PHE A 61 -0.71 6.76 -19.89
C PHE A 61 0.78 6.51 -19.71
N ASP A 62 1.57 6.62 -20.78
CA ASP A 62 3.01 6.35 -20.73
C ASP A 62 3.71 7.33 -19.79
N ASN A 63 3.39 8.62 -19.89
CA ASN A 63 3.90 9.63 -18.97
C ASN A 63 3.38 9.46 -17.53
N GLU A 64 2.12 9.06 -17.33
CA GLU A 64 1.62 8.76 -15.99
C GLU A 64 2.34 7.56 -15.36
N ALA A 65 2.57 6.50 -16.14
CA ALA A 65 3.28 5.31 -15.69
C ALA A 65 4.72 5.65 -15.26
N GLU A 66 5.45 6.39 -16.09
CA GLU A 66 6.80 6.85 -15.79
C GLU A 66 6.85 7.67 -14.48
N ILE A 67 5.93 8.63 -14.33
CA ILE A 67 5.89 9.48 -13.12
C ILE A 67 5.55 8.64 -11.87
N ILE A 68 4.66 7.66 -11.99
CA ILE A 68 4.29 6.76 -10.89
C ILE A 68 5.49 5.90 -10.48
N GLU A 69 6.21 5.32 -11.43
CA GLU A 69 7.41 4.52 -11.17
C GLU A 69 8.52 5.35 -10.49
N GLN A 70 8.79 6.56 -11.00
CA GLN A 70 9.73 7.48 -10.37
C GLN A 70 9.34 7.86 -8.94
N ALA A 71 8.04 8.07 -8.69
CA ALA A 71 7.53 8.35 -7.35
C ALA A 71 7.66 7.14 -6.41
N LEU A 72 7.39 5.93 -6.89
CA LEU A 72 7.58 4.68 -6.15
C LEU A 72 9.05 4.52 -5.72
N ASP A 73 9.98 4.68 -6.66
CA ASP A 73 11.40 4.53 -6.37
C ASP A 73 11.92 5.61 -5.42
N SER A 74 11.48 6.86 -5.60
CA SER A 74 11.76 7.94 -4.65
C SER A 74 11.26 7.60 -3.23
N LEU A 75 10.05 7.02 -3.09
CA LEU A 75 9.50 6.63 -1.80
C LEU A 75 10.23 5.43 -1.19
N LYS A 76 10.62 4.43 -1.99
CA LYS A 76 11.46 3.31 -1.55
C LYS A 76 12.74 3.82 -0.90
N THR A 77 13.45 4.72 -1.57
CA THR A 77 14.69 5.31 -1.02
C THR A 77 14.44 6.02 0.32
N LEU A 78 13.40 6.86 0.40
CA LEU A 78 13.06 7.56 1.64
C LEU A 78 12.71 6.62 2.80
N ILE A 79 12.02 5.50 2.52
CA ILE A 79 11.64 4.51 3.54
C ILE A 79 12.85 3.70 4.01
N VAL A 80 13.78 3.37 3.11
CA VAL A 80 15.03 2.68 3.48
C VAL A 80 15.84 3.54 4.44
N GLU A 81 15.98 4.84 4.14
CA GLU A 81 16.70 5.83 4.95
C GLU A 81 15.96 6.24 6.23
N PHE A 82 14.66 5.95 6.33
CA PHE A 82 13.86 6.32 7.49
C PHE A 82 14.24 5.49 8.72
N ASP A 83 14.50 6.19 9.82
CA ASP A 83 14.80 5.65 11.14
C ASP A 83 14.12 6.45 12.25
N GLY A 84 12.83 6.77 12.06
CA GLY A 84 12.05 7.59 12.99
C GLY A 84 10.79 6.91 13.53
N THR A 85 9.92 7.72 14.12
CA THR A 85 8.59 7.40 14.65
C THR A 85 7.49 8.12 13.86
N GLU A 86 6.22 7.86 14.16
CA GLU A 86 5.08 8.52 13.49
C GLU A 86 5.04 10.05 13.70
N THR A 87 5.72 10.55 14.72
CA THR A 87 5.74 11.98 15.03
C THR A 87 6.69 12.76 14.11
N ASP A 88 7.61 12.07 13.44
CA ASP A 88 8.64 12.68 12.62
C ASP A 88 8.08 13.35 11.36
N SER A 89 8.71 14.47 10.99
CA SER A 89 8.36 15.21 9.79
C SER A 89 8.55 14.36 8.53
N LEU A 90 9.60 13.53 8.50
CA LEU A 90 9.87 12.61 7.40
C LEU A 90 8.79 11.53 7.30
N PHE A 91 8.35 10.92 8.41
CA PHE A 91 7.25 9.97 8.41
C PHE A 91 5.98 10.57 7.81
N LYS A 92 5.58 11.74 8.32
CA LYS A 92 4.37 12.43 7.84
C LYS A 92 4.48 12.81 6.36
N ARG A 93 5.69 13.13 5.91
CA ARG A 93 5.98 13.41 4.50
C ARG A 93 5.84 12.16 3.63
N ILE A 94 6.46 11.06 4.01
CA ILE A 94 6.34 9.77 3.30
C ILE A 94 4.85 9.38 3.23
N ASN A 95 4.13 9.44 4.35
CA ASN A 95 2.72 9.08 4.41
C ASN A 95 1.84 9.96 3.50
N SER A 96 2.05 11.29 3.50
CA SER A 96 1.33 12.20 2.61
C SER A 96 1.59 11.90 1.14
N ARG A 97 2.83 11.56 0.79
CA ARG A 97 3.23 11.22 -0.58
C ARG A 97 2.71 9.85 -1.02
N ILE A 98 2.67 8.86 -0.12
CA ILE A 98 2.00 7.57 -0.35
C ILE A 98 0.53 7.81 -0.70
N LEU A 99 -0.20 8.58 0.12
CA LEU A 99 -1.61 8.85 -0.12
C LEU A 99 -1.85 9.61 -1.44
N TYR A 100 -0.99 10.57 -1.77
CA TYR A 100 -0.99 11.22 -3.08
C TYR A 100 -0.86 10.19 -4.22
N LEU A 101 0.12 9.30 -4.13
CA LEU A 101 0.40 8.30 -5.15
C LEU A 101 -0.74 7.29 -5.29
N THR A 102 -1.28 6.81 -4.17
CA THR A 102 -2.48 5.97 -4.12
C THR A 102 -3.62 6.62 -4.90
N ASN A 103 -3.92 7.89 -4.61
CA ASN A 103 -4.99 8.61 -5.29
C ASN A 103 -4.71 8.78 -6.79
N ARG A 104 -3.45 9.03 -7.17
CA ARG A 104 -3.03 9.17 -8.58
C ARG A 104 -3.22 7.87 -9.35
N VAL A 105 -2.77 6.75 -8.81
CA VAL A 105 -2.95 5.41 -9.41
C VAL A 105 -4.45 5.07 -9.55
N HIS A 106 -5.27 5.40 -8.55
CA HIS A 106 -6.72 5.15 -8.63
C HIS A 106 -7.41 5.93 -9.77
N ARG A 107 -6.86 7.08 -10.16
CA ARG A 107 -7.39 7.93 -11.24
C ARG A 107 -6.94 7.53 -12.64
N LEU A 108 -6.04 6.54 -12.78
CA LEU A 108 -5.69 6.02 -14.10
C LEU A 108 -6.94 5.53 -14.82
N LYS A 109 -7.09 5.98 -16.07
CA LYS A 109 -8.21 5.69 -16.95
C LYS A 109 -8.05 4.29 -17.51
N THR A 110 -9.03 3.44 -17.23
CA THR A 110 -9.04 2.03 -17.66
C THR A 110 -10.01 1.81 -18.82
N ASP A 111 -10.52 2.87 -19.42
CA ASP A 111 -11.34 2.87 -20.61
C ASP A 111 -10.47 3.03 -21.86
N GLY A 112 -10.60 2.13 -22.84
CA GLY A 112 -9.87 2.17 -24.10
C GLY A 112 -9.29 0.82 -24.54
N ASP A 113 -8.57 0.82 -25.66
CA ASP A 113 -7.99 -0.37 -26.27
C ASP A 113 -6.92 -1.02 -25.36
N ASP A 114 -6.18 -0.21 -24.60
CA ASP A 114 -5.13 -0.67 -23.68
C ASP A 114 -5.63 -0.96 -22.25
N SER A 115 -6.95 -1.06 -22.05
CA SER A 115 -7.59 -1.24 -20.74
C SER A 115 -6.95 -2.32 -19.89
N GLN A 116 -6.58 -3.46 -20.49
CA GLN A 116 -5.96 -4.57 -19.77
C GLN A 116 -4.54 -4.24 -19.28
N VAL A 117 -3.75 -3.54 -20.10
CA VAL A 117 -2.37 -3.13 -19.74
C VAL A 117 -2.43 -2.11 -18.61
N VAL A 118 -3.29 -1.09 -18.74
CA VAL A 118 -3.46 -0.06 -17.71
C VAL A 118 -3.97 -0.67 -16.41
N GLN A 119 -4.92 -1.61 -16.47
CA GLN A 119 -5.42 -2.29 -15.27
C GLN A 119 -4.34 -3.15 -14.60
N ALA A 120 -3.51 -3.85 -15.37
CA ALA A 120 -2.39 -4.62 -14.84
C ALA A 120 -1.37 -3.70 -14.14
N PHE A 121 -0.96 -2.61 -14.80
CA PHE A 121 -0.07 -1.61 -14.21
C PHE A 121 -0.65 -0.99 -12.94
N LYS A 122 -1.94 -0.65 -12.96
CA LYS A 122 -2.67 -0.12 -11.80
C LYS A 122 -2.64 -1.08 -10.62
N ASN A 123 -2.93 -2.37 -10.85
CA ASN A 123 -2.91 -3.39 -9.80
C ASN A 123 -1.51 -3.56 -9.20
N GLU A 124 -0.47 -3.62 -10.05
CA GLU A 124 0.92 -3.75 -9.61
C GLU A 124 1.39 -2.53 -8.82
N SER A 125 1.02 -1.33 -9.28
CA SER A 125 1.31 -0.08 -8.59
C SER A 125 0.65 -0.03 -7.22
N ILE A 126 -0.61 -0.47 -7.10
CA ILE A 126 -1.28 -0.56 -5.79
C ILE A 126 -0.60 -1.58 -4.88
N ALA A 127 -0.21 -2.76 -5.39
CA ALA A 127 0.52 -3.75 -4.60
C ALA A 127 1.86 -3.17 -4.08
N SER A 128 2.60 -2.48 -4.94
CA SER A 128 3.84 -1.79 -4.57
C SER A 128 3.62 -0.73 -3.50
N ILE A 129 2.55 0.06 -3.59
CA ILE A 129 2.24 1.08 -2.58
C ILE A 129 1.92 0.43 -1.22
N LEU A 130 1.13 -0.64 -1.22
CA LEU A 130 0.82 -1.38 0.01
C LEU A 130 2.09 -1.97 0.65
N GLU A 131 3.03 -2.45 -0.16
CA GLU A 131 4.34 -2.90 0.34
C GLU A 131 5.10 -1.76 1.02
N LEU A 132 5.11 -0.54 0.43
CA LEU A 132 5.72 0.64 1.05
C LEU A 132 5.08 1.00 2.39
N GLU A 133 3.74 0.92 2.49
CA GLU A 133 3.01 1.16 3.75
C GLU A 133 3.43 0.15 4.83
N VAL A 134 3.54 -1.13 4.47
CA VAL A 134 4.00 -2.19 5.38
C VAL A 134 5.44 -1.93 5.83
N CYS A 135 6.35 -1.65 4.89
CA CYS A 135 7.76 -1.37 5.21
C CYS A 135 7.92 -0.14 6.14
N LEU A 136 7.15 0.93 5.88
CA LEU A 136 7.16 2.11 6.73
C LEU A 136 6.64 1.79 8.14
N SER A 137 5.56 1.01 8.25
CA SER A 137 5.00 0.57 9.52
C SER A 137 6.00 -0.27 10.32
N ASP A 138 6.68 -1.22 9.68
CA ASP A 138 7.66 -2.08 10.34
C ASP A 138 8.84 -1.27 10.91
N LYS A 139 9.31 -0.26 10.17
CA LYS A 139 10.34 0.68 10.64
C LYS A 139 9.90 1.45 11.88
N VAL A 140 8.67 1.97 11.89
CA VAL A 140 8.11 2.68 13.05
C VAL A 140 7.99 1.77 14.27
N VAL A 141 7.54 0.53 14.09
CA VAL A 141 7.38 -0.44 15.19
C VAL A 141 8.75 -0.80 15.80
N ALA A 142 9.76 -1.04 14.97
CA ALA A 142 11.12 -1.30 15.43
C ALA A 142 11.65 -0.16 16.30
N ASN A 143 11.42 1.08 15.90
CA ASN A 143 11.94 2.25 16.61
C ASN A 143 11.14 2.58 17.87
N SER A 144 9.84 2.32 17.86
CA SER A 144 8.98 2.47 19.04
C SER A 144 9.32 1.45 20.13
N THR A 145 9.75 0.24 19.75
CA THR A 145 10.15 -0.81 20.71
C THR A 145 11.55 -0.55 21.31
N LEU A 146 12.49 0.02 20.53
CA LEU A 146 13.80 0.44 21.02
C LEU A 146 13.75 1.65 21.97
N GLY A 147 12.83 2.59 21.74
CA GLY A 147 12.68 3.81 22.55
C GLY A 147 12.12 3.59 23.97
N ASN A 148 11.66 2.38 24.29
CA ASN A 148 10.98 2.09 25.57
C ASN A 148 11.86 1.33 26.58
N VAL A 149 13.17 1.21 26.34
CA VAL A 149 14.11 0.51 27.24
C VAL A 149 14.92 1.50 28.07
N ASN A 150 14.28 2.06 29.10
CA ASN A 150 14.92 2.65 30.29
C ASN A 150 14.03 2.21 31.47
N HIS A 151 14.41 1.40 32.46
CA HIS A 151 15.70 1.16 33.11
C HIS A 151 15.74 -0.27 33.68
N THR A 152 16.87 -0.99 33.54
CA THR A 152 17.66 -1.61 34.62
C THR A 152 18.61 -2.69 34.09
N ALA A 153 19.84 -2.64 34.60
CA ALA A 153 20.88 -3.67 34.64
C ALA A 153 21.91 -3.78 33.48
N HIS A 154 23.07 -3.18 33.78
CA HIS A 154 24.43 -3.78 33.81
C HIS A 154 25.09 -4.33 32.52
N ALA A 155 25.99 -3.50 32.00
CA ALA A 155 27.38 -3.77 31.56
C ALA A 155 27.73 -5.12 30.91
N SER A 156 28.26 -5.08 29.68
CA SER A 156 29.69 -5.36 29.41
C SER A 156 30.12 -5.03 27.96
N SER A 157 31.33 -4.48 27.91
CA SER A 157 32.25 -4.13 26.80
C SER A 157 32.44 -5.17 25.67
N SER A 158 32.52 -4.73 24.40
CA SER A 158 33.79 -4.57 23.64
C SER A 158 33.62 -4.54 22.10
N ASN A 159 34.33 -3.57 21.48
CA ASN A 159 35.06 -3.56 20.20
C ASN A 159 34.37 -3.61 18.81
N GLU A 160 34.49 -2.47 18.13
CA GLU A 160 34.97 -2.18 16.75
C GLU A 160 34.43 -2.94 15.51
N GLN A 161 34.09 -2.14 14.48
CA GLN A 161 33.51 -2.49 13.17
C GLN A 161 34.51 -3.16 12.18
N PRO A 162 34.08 -3.62 10.98
CA PRO A 162 33.92 -2.71 9.83
C PRO A 162 32.67 -2.93 8.95
N MET A 163 32.30 -1.89 8.22
CA MET A 163 31.19 -1.84 7.26
C MET A 163 31.22 -2.98 6.23
N THR A 164 30.08 -3.62 6.03
CA THR A 164 29.76 -4.37 4.81
C THR A 164 28.47 -3.79 4.23
N ILE A 165 28.50 -3.46 2.95
CA ILE A 165 27.35 -3.00 2.16
C ILE A 165 26.25 -4.06 2.27
N GLN A 166 25.23 -3.78 3.08
CA GLN A 166 24.13 -4.70 3.29
C GLN A 166 23.10 -4.44 2.19
N HIS A 167 23.24 -5.19 1.11
CA HIS A 167 22.12 -5.49 0.22
C HIS A 167 20.93 -5.91 1.11
N CYS A 168 19.75 -5.37 0.85
CA CYS A 168 18.50 -5.75 1.51
C CYS A 168 18.34 -7.28 1.49
N VAL A 169 18.76 -7.92 2.58
CA VAL A 169 18.64 -9.36 2.77
C VAL A 169 17.17 -9.61 3.06
N ASN A 170 16.52 -10.29 2.13
CA ASN A 170 15.19 -10.85 2.29
C ASN A 170 15.09 -11.57 3.64
N ASN A 171 14.49 -10.92 4.63
CA ASN A 171 13.94 -11.59 5.80
C ASN A 171 12.64 -12.26 5.37
N TYR A 172 12.77 -13.37 4.64
CA TYR A 172 11.69 -14.34 4.57
C TYR A 172 11.47 -14.83 6.00
N ASN A 173 10.41 -14.32 6.64
CA ASN A 173 9.88 -14.92 7.85
C ASN A 173 9.74 -16.42 7.58
N LYS A 174 10.61 -17.23 8.20
CA LYS A 174 10.61 -18.68 8.03
C LYS A 174 9.21 -19.16 8.39
N SER A 175 8.49 -19.70 7.42
CA SER A 175 7.15 -20.24 7.62
C SER A 175 7.15 -21.16 8.84
N VAL A 176 6.45 -20.77 9.89
CA VAL A 176 6.38 -21.57 11.12
C VAL A 176 5.45 -22.74 10.86
N PRO A 177 5.92 -24.00 10.99
CA PRO A 177 5.07 -25.17 10.79
C PRO A 177 3.84 -25.12 11.70
N VAL A 178 2.67 -25.49 11.18
CA VAL A 178 1.36 -25.38 11.86
C VAL A 178 1.36 -26.00 13.26
N TYR A 179 2.11 -27.09 13.48
CA TYR A 179 2.21 -27.74 14.80
C TYR A 179 2.86 -26.86 15.88
N LYS A 180 3.63 -25.82 15.50
CA LYS A 180 4.24 -24.86 16.42
C LYS A 180 3.32 -23.67 16.75
N TRP A 181 2.11 -23.62 16.22
CA TRP A 181 1.17 -22.51 16.44
C TRP A 181 0.44 -22.59 17.79
N GLY A 182 0.77 -23.56 18.65
CA GLY A 182 0.14 -23.71 19.97
C GLY A 182 -1.34 -24.11 19.90
N LEU A 183 -1.85 -24.54 18.74
CA LEU A 183 -3.22 -25.01 18.57
C LEU A 183 -3.40 -26.35 19.30
N LYS A 184 -4.16 -26.33 20.39
CA LYS A 184 -4.57 -27.54 21.11
C LYS A 184 -6.00 -27.89 20.68
N PHE A 185 -6.16 -28.97 19.92
CA PHE A 185 -7.47 -29.54 19.63
C PHE A 185 -7.89 -30.42 20.81
N SER A 186 -8.72 -29.91 21.71
CA SER A 186 -9.39 -30.73 22.71
C SER A 186 -10.55 -31.46 22.02
N GLY A 187 -10.25 -32.52 21.28
CA GLY A 187 -11.28 -33.38 20.71
C GLY A 187 -12.05 -34.06 21.85
N LYS A 188 -13.31 -33.69 22.05
CA LYS A 188 -14.25 -34.56 22.78
C LYS A 188 -14.43 -35.84 21.96
N GLU A 189 -14.30 -36.99 22.61
CA GLU A 189 -14.45 -38.30 21.99
C GLU A 189 -15.76 -38.37 21.20
N GLY A 190 -15.67 -38.67 19.90
CA GLY A 190 -16.82 -38.85 19.00
C GLY A 190 -16.92 -37.89 17.81
N SER A 191 -16.11 -36.83 17.73
CA SER A 191 -16.18 -35.89 16.61
C SER A 191 -15.13 -36.21 15.54
N SER A 192 -15.51 -36.93 14.49
CA SER A 192 -14.65 -37.19 13.33
C SER A 192 -14.38 -35.91 12.54
N LEU A 193 -13.11 -35.63 12.23
CA LEU A 193 -12.65 -34.46 11.45
C LEU A 193 -13.30 -34.36 10.05
N LEU A 194 -13.84 -35.46 9.54
CA LEU A 194 -14.56 -35.52 8.27
C LEU A 194 -15.92 -34.79 8.28
N SER A 195 -16.41 -34.36 9.44
CA SER A 195 -17.65 -33.58 9.57
C SER A 195 -17.48 -32.09 9.27
N ILE A 196 -16.24 -31.58 9.30
CA ILE A 196 -15.94 -30.14 9.17
C ILE A 196 -15.64 -29.75 7.72
N ILE A 197 -15.31 -30.71 6.86
CA ILE A 197 -15.02 -30.45 5.45
C ILE A 197 -16.35 -30.37 4.68
N PRO A 198 -16.72 -29.21 4.09
CA PRO A 198 -17.86 -29.15 3.19
C PRO A 198 -17.57 -30.06 1.98
N ARG A 199 -18.40 -31.08 1.77
CA ARG A 199 -18.34 -31.93 0.57
C ARG A 199 -18.64 -31.05 -0.64
N THR A 200 -17.60 -30.57 -1.34
CA THR A 200 -17.77 -30.00 -2.67
C THR A 200 -18.13 -31.12 -3.63
N SER A 201 -19.42 -31.38 -3.78
CA SER A 201 -19.93 -32.22 -4.86
C SER A 201 -19.66 -31.50 -6.18
N ARG A 202 -18.67 -31.96 -6.94
CA ARG A 202 -18.39 -31.45 -8.29
C ARG A 202 -19.59 -31.82 -9.17
N ARG A 203 -20.44 -30.84 -9.51
CA ARG A 203 -21.31 -30.95 -10.68
C ARG A 203 -20.48 -30.55 -11.91
N LEU A 204 -20.15 -31.52 -12.75
CA LEU A 204 -19.64 -31.29 -14.10
C LEU A 204 -20.75 -30.69 -14.98
N PRO A 205 -20.44 -29.79 -15.93
CA PRO A 205 -21.43 -29.22 -16.83
C PRO A 205 -21.63 -30.10 -18.07
N GLY A 206 -22.89 -30.46 -18.35
CA GLY A 206 -23.39 -30.80 -19.68
C GLY A 206 -23.31 -32.27 -20.11
N GLY A 207 -24.46 -32.86 -20.46
CA GLY A 207 -24.49 -34.04 -21.35
C GLY A 207 -25.64 -35.02 -21.18
N LYS A 208 -26.80 -34.69 -21.77
CA LYS A 208 -27.84 -35.60 -22.32
C LYS A 208 -28.07 -36.95 -21.59
N GLU A 209 -29.12 -37.04 -20.77
CA GLU A 209 -29.77 -38.33 -20.50
C GLU A 209 -30.87 -38.59 -21.52
N ARG A 210 -30.60 -39.54 -22.42
CA ARG A 210 -31.60 -40.19 -23.26
C ARG A 210 -32.38 -41.16 -22.38
N TYR A 211 -33.71 -41.09 -22.47
CA TYR A 211 -34.60 -42.18 -22.12
C TYR A 211 -34.21 -43.44 -22.90
N GLN A 212 -33.94 -44.53 -22.18
CA GLN A 212 -34.31 -45.88 -22.64
C GLN A 212 -34.73 -46.73 -21.43
N ASN A 213 -36.04 -46.93 -21.33
CA ASN A 213 -36.63 -48.08 -20.66
C ASN A 213 -36.24 -49.34 -21.44
N ARG A 214 -35.59 -50.30 -20.78
CA ARG A 214 -35.57 -51.69 -21.22
C ARG A 214 -36.42 -52.50 -20.26
N ILE A 215 -37.58 -52.90 -20.75
CA ILE A 215 -38.33 -54.06 -20.27
C ILE A 215 -37.58 -55.29 -20.79
N ILE A 216 -37.22 -56.21 -19.91
CA ILE A 216 -37.67 -57.63 -19.81
C ILE A 216 -37.17 -58.13 -18.45
#